data_AF-A0A8J7ZAE3-F1
#
_entry.id   AF-A0A8J7ZAE3-F1
#
_cell.length_a   1.000
_cell.length_b   1.000
_cell.length_c   1.000
_cell.angle_alpha   90.00
_cell.angle_beta   90.00
_cell.angle_gamma   90.00
#
_symmetry.space_group_name_H-M   'P 1'
#
loop_
_entity.id
_entity.type
_entity.pdbx_description
1 polymer ?
#
loop_
_entity_poly.entity_id
_entity_poly.type
_entity_poly.pdbx_seq_one_letter_code
_entity_poly.pdbx_strand_id
1 'polypeptide(L)' 'MKMIEEIQAKCSQLENQNDFKILFAVESGSRLWGMESKDSDYDVHCVFYYPPKKYLSINKPTDTF' A
#
# COMPACT_ATOMS: atom_id res chain seq x y z
N MET A 1 15.91 -7.86 6.71
CA MET A 1 14.97 -8.89 6.20
C MET A 1 13.61 -8.81 6.85
N LYS A 2 13.48 -8.86 8.19
CA LYS A 2 12.17 -8.80 8.90
C LYS A 2 11.18 -7.71 8.46
N MET A 3 11.64 -6.47 8.25
CA MET A 3 10.72 -5.38 7.88
C MET A 3 10.06 -5.56 6.51
N ILE A 4 10.80 -5.99 5.49
CA ILE A 4 10.24 -6.19 4.15
C ILE A 4 9.15 -7.27 4.20
N GLU A 5 9.38 -8.33 4.97
CA GLU A 5 8.41 -9.40 5.20
C GLU A 5 7.15 -8.88 5.92
N GLU A 6 7.31 -8.00 6.91
CA GLU A 6 6.19 -7.34 7.61
C GLU A 6 5.38 -6.44 6.67
N ILE A 7 6.04 -5.62 5.83
CA ILE A 7 5.38 -4.78 4.82
C ILE A 7 4.63 -5.66 3.82
N GLN A 8 5.25 -6.73 3.32
CA GLN A 8 4.62 -7.67 2.40
C GLN A 8 3.39 -8.34 3.02
N ALA A 9 3.49 -8.79 4.28
CA ALA A 9 2.36 -9.37 5.00
C ALA A 9 1.22 -8.35 5.16
N LYS A 10 1.54 -7.08 5.42
CA LYS A 10 0.55 -6.01 5.52
C LYS A 10 -0.11 -5.71 4.17
N CYS A 11 0.66 -5.65 3.09
CA CYS A 11 0.14 -5.53 1.73
C CYS A 11 -0.83 -6.67 1.40
N SER A 12 -0.44 -7.92 1.66
CA SER A 12 -1.32 -9.07 1.44
C SER A 12 -2.57 -9.03 2.33
N GLN A 13 -2.47 -8.54 3.56
CA GLN A 13 -3.64 -8.32 4.42
C GLN A 13 -4.59 -7.28 3.80
N LEU A 14 -4.06 -6.17 3.28
CA LEU A 14 -4.85 -5.11 2.65
C LEU A 14 -5.56 -5.60 1.39
N GLU A 15 -4.87 -6.38 0.53
CA GLU A 15 -5.48 -7.03 -0.65
C GLU A 15 -6.56 -8.06 -0.29
N ASN A 16 -6.47 -8.71 0.88
CA ASN A 16 -7.50 -9.65 1.33
C ASN A 16 -8.70 -8.93 1.97
N GLN A 17 -8.47 -7.80 2.63
CA GLN A 17 -9.51 -7.01 3.30
C GLN A 17 -10.27 -6.12 2.32
N ASN A 18 -9.65 -5.77 1.20
CA ASN A 18 -10.20 -4.88 0.21
C ASN A 18 -10.22 -5.56 -1.15
N ASP A 19 -11.24 -5.29 -1.96
CA ASP A 19 -11.35 -5.86 -3.32
C ASP A 19 -10.43 -5.13 -4.32
N PHE A 20 -9.12 -5.04 -4.05
CA PHE A 20 -8.09 -4.49 -4.94
C PHE A 20 -6.84 -5.37 -4.96
N LYS A 21 -6.00 -5.16 -5.96
CA LYS A 21 -4.69 -5.80 -6.07
C LYS A 21 -3.58 -4.77 -6.19
N ILE A 22 -2.52 -4.94 -5.43
CA ILE A 22 -1.31 -4.13 -5.46
C ILE A 22 -0.40 -4.66 -6.58
N LEU A 23 -0.02 -3.77 -7.49
CA LEU A 23 0.90 -4.06 -8.59
C LEU A 23 2.34 -3.75 -8.20
N PHE A 24 2.52 -2.71 -7.39
CA PHE A 24 3.83 -2.23 -6.98
C PHE A 24 3.71 -1.52 -5.63
N ALA A 25 4.68 -1.71 -4.76
CA ALA A 25 4.80 -1.01 -3.49
C ALA A 25 6.24 -0.54 -3.32
N VAL A 26 6.40 0.69 -2.82
CA VAL A 26 7.72 1.29 -2.55
C VAL A 26 7.67 2.02 -1.23
N GLU A 27 8.77 1.96 -0.48
CA GLU A 27 8.95 2.83 0.68
C GLU A 27 9.12 4.27 0.19
N SER A 28 8.59 5.24 0.91
CA SER A 28 8.60 6.65 0.50
C SER A 28 8.56 7.60 1.69
N GLY A 29 9.38 7.32 2.71
CA GLY A 29 9.29 7.99 4.00
C GLY A 29 10.59 8.60 4.49
N SER A 30 10.58 8.98 5.77
CA SER A 30 11.73 9.58 6.47
C SER A 30 13.03 8.77 6.34
N ARG A 31 12.91 7.45 6.20
CA ARG A 31 14.03 6.50 6.07
C ARG A 31 14.78 6.61 4.75
N LEU A 32 14.11 6.97 3.66
CA LEU A 32 14.76 7.29 2.38
C LEU A 32 15.55 8.59 2.43
N TRP A 33 15.10 9.53 3.25
CA TRP A 33 15.72 10.85 3.38
C TRP A 33 16.79 10.90 4.49
N GLY A 34 17.01 9.81 5.22
CA GLY A 34 17.94 9.78 6.36
C GLY A 34 17.48 10.66 7.53
N MET A 35 16.19 10.93 7.63
CA MET A 35 15.56 11.76 8.66
C MET A 35 14.76 10.93 9.66
N GLU A 36 14.87 9.61 9.61
CA GLU A 36 14.20 8.72 10.53
C GLU A 36 14.76 8.84 11.95
N SER A 37 13.85 8.82 12.92
CA SER A 37 14.17 8.54 14.31
C SER A 37 14.04 7.04 14.59
N LYS A 38 14.45 6.61 15.79
CA LYS A 38 14.29 5.22 16.21
C LYS A 38 12.81 4.76 16.16
N ASP A 39 11.90 5.68 16.44
CA ASP A 39 10.46 5.42 16.52
C ASP A 39 9.72 5.74 15.21
N SER A 40 10.45 6.10 14.15
CA SER A 40 9.84 6.35 12.83
C SER A 40 9.25 5.07 12.26
N ASP A 41 8.04 5.21 11.71
CA ASP A 41 7.35 4.19 10.94
C ASP A 41 7.90 4.07 9.52
N TYR A 42 7.17 3.38 8.66
CA TYR A 42 7.50 3.18 7.25
C TYR A 42 6.33 3.67 6.42
N ASP A 43 6.58 4.73 5.65
CA ASP A 43 5.64 5.21 4.65
C ASP A 43 5.76 4.32 3.40
N VAL A 44 4.65 3.72 2.96
CA VAL A 44 4.62 2.85 1.78
C VAL A 44 3.59 3.37 0.80
N HIS A 45 4.03 3.68 -0.42
CA HIS A 45 3.16 4.06 -1.52
C HIS A 45 2.92 2.88 -2.46
N CYS A 46 1.67 2.72 -2.88
CA CYS A 46 1.24 1.60 -3.71
C CYS A 46 0.63 2.06 -5.02
N VAL A 47 0.95 1.33 -6.10
CA VAL A 47 0.14 1.31 -7.32
C VAL A 47 -0.76 0.09 -7.24
N PHE A 48 -2.07 0.31 -7.31
CA PHE A 48 -3.07 -0.75 -7.19
C PHE A 48 -4.19 -0.57 -8.22
N TYR A 49 -4.98 -1.63 -8.42
CA TYR A 49 -6.17 -1.57 -9.26
C TYR A 49 -7.33 -2.34 -8.61
N TYR A 50 -8.55 -1.91 -8.92
CA TYR A 50 -9.77 -2.63 -8.57
C TYR A 50 -10.19 -3.57 -9.71
N PRO A 51 -10.99 -4.63 -9.46
CA PRO A 51 -11.62 -5.38 -10.54
C PRO A 51 -12.44 -4.47 -11.48
N PRO A 52 -12.56 -4.80 -12.78
CA PRO A 52 -13.26 -3.97 -13.76
C PRO A 52 -14.66 -3.52 -13.32
N LYS A 53 -15.40 -4.40 -12.63
CA LYS A 53 -16.74 -4.13 -12.11
C LYS A 53 -16.80 -2.88 -11.21
N LYS A 54 -15.74 -2.58 -10.46
CA LYS A 54 -15.68 -1.41 -9.56
C LYS A 54 -15.54 -0.10 -10.33
N TYR A 55 -14.89 -0.13 -11.50
CA TYR A 55 -14.81 1.02 -12.41
C TYR A 55 -16.08 1.19 -13.25
N LEU A 56 -16.81 0.10 -13.51
CA LEU A 56 -18.11 0.11 -14.19
C LEU A 56 -19.25 0.49 -13.23
N SER A 57 -19.06 1.56 -12.48
CA SER A 57 -20.02 2.11 -11.53
C SER A 57 -20.18 3.61 -11.80
N ILE A 58 -21.36 4.16 -11.51
CA ILE A 58 -21.62 5.61 -11.64
C ILE A 58 -20.69 6.40 -10.69
N ASN A 59 -20.37 5.81 -9.54
CA ASN A 59 -19.50 6.41 -8.55
C ASN A 59 -18.04 6.07 -8.84
N LYS A 60 -17.18 7.07 -8.69
CA LYS A 60 -15.73 6.86 -8.75
C LYS A 60 -15.28 5.97 -7.59
N PRO A 61 -14.39 4.98 -7.81
CA PRO A 61 -13.73 4.27 -6.73
C PRO A 61 -12.90 5.20 -5.84
N THR A 62 -12.76 4.85 -4.57
CA THR A 62 -11.84 5.55 -3.64
C THR A 62 -10.40 5.30 -4.08
N ASP A 63 -9.56 6.32 -4.04
CA ASP A 63 -8.13 6.20 -4.42
C ASP A 63 -7.21 6.02 -3.19
N THR A 64 -7.80 5.87 -1.99
CA THR A 64 -7.11 5.75 -0.69
C THR A 64 -7.74 4.65 0.16
N PHE A 65 -6.94 3.94 0.96
CA PHE A 65 -7.34 2.86 1.87
C PHE A 65 -6.66 2.97 3.23
#